data_AF-A0A101KR92-F1
#
_entry.id   AF-A0A101KR92-F1
#
_cell.length_a   1.000
_cell.length_b   1.000
_cell.length_c   1.000
_cell.angle_alpha   90.00
_cell.angle_beta   90.00
_cell.angle_gamma   90.00
#
_symmetry.space_group_name_H-M   'P 1'
#
loop_
_entity.id
_entity.type
_entity.pdbx_description
1 polymer ?
#
loop_
_entity_poly.entity_id
_entity_poly.type
_entity_poly.pdbx_seq_one_letter_code
_entity_poly.pdbx_strand_id
1 'polypeptide(L)'
;MIVRTLAAIAIVLLAIIFGLASYSYFGFYNVAASEPDLDFVRWSLETVRNNSIERHAGHNVTTDRSLDDPEMIRTGGHHYKEEGCVNCHGGPGISPAEFAKNMRPKPPDLTRIAATLDDAELYWIVRTA
;
A
#
# COMPACT_ATOMS: atom_id res chain seq x y z
N MET A 1 -37.67 -17.29 -21.98
CA MET A 1 -36.65 -17.88 -21.07
C MET A 1 -35.57 -16.86 -20.71
N ILE A 2 -34.94 -16.20 -21.68
CA ILE A 2 -33.87 -15.19 -21.47
C ILE A 2 -34.22 -14.11 -20.44
N VAL A 3 -35.40 -13.48 -20.55
CA VAL A 3 -35.83 -12.41 -19.62
C VAL A 3 -35.94 -12.90 -18.16
N ARG A 4 -36.41 -14.13 -17.94
CA ARG A 4 -36.52 -14.71 -16.58
C ARG A 4 -35.15 -15.01 -15.99
N THR A 5 -34.21 -15.48 -16.83
CA THR A 5 -32.81 -15.71 -16.42
C THR A 5 -32.10 -14.41 -16.07
N LEU A 6 -32.25 -13.36 -16.89
CA LEU A 6 -31.66 -12.04 -16.62
C LEU A 6 -32.25 -11.41 -15.35
N ALA A 7 -33.56 -11.52 -15.14
CA ALA A 7 -34.20 -11.05 -13.90
C ALA A 7 -33.66 -11.79 -12.67
N ALA A 8 -33.47 -13.11 -12.75
CA ALA A 8 -32.89 -13.89 -11.66
C ALA A 8 -31.45 -13.46 -11.34
N ILE A 9 -30.61 -13.25 -12.37
CA ILE A 9 -29.23 -12.76 -12.20
C ILE A 9 -29.24 -11.38 -11.51
N ALA A 10 -30.09 -10.46 -11.98
CA ALA A 10 -30.19 -9.12 -11.41
C ALA A 10 -30.58 -9.16 -9.92
N ILE A 11 -31.55 -10.00 -9.55
CA ILE A 11 -31.97 -10.17 -8.15
C ILE A 11 -30.82 -10.70 -7.29
N VAL A 12 -30.08 -11.70 -7.78
CA VAL A 12 -28.93 -12.27 -7.06
C VAL A 12 -27.84 -11.21 -6.87
N LEU A 13 -27.51 -10.45 -7.91
CA LEU A 13 -26.52 -9.37 -7.81
C LEU A 13 -26.94 -8.29 -6.81
N LEU A 14 -28.21 -7.88 -6.84
CA LEU A 14 -28.75 -6.91 -5.88
C LEU A 14 -28.70 -7.44 -4.44
N ALA A 15 -29.00 -8.72 -4.23
CA ALA A 15 -28.90 -9.35 -2.92
C ALA A 15 -27.45 -9.38 -2.41
N ILE A 16 -26.48 -9.66 -3.28
CA ILE A 16 -25.05 -9.62 -2.93
C ILE A 16 -24.62 -8.20 -2.56
N ILE A 17 -24.98 -7.20 -3.37
CA ILE A 17 -24.64 -5.80 -3.10
C ILE A 17 -25.24 -5.35 -1.77
N PHE A 18 -26.53 -5.65 -1.54
CA PHE A 18 -27.20 -5.30 -0.29
C PHE A 18 -26.59 -6.03 0.91
N GLY A 19 -26.22 -7.30 0.75
CA GLY A 19 -25.54 -8.10 1.76
C GLY A 19 -24.19 -7.51 2.15
N LEU A 20 -23.34 -7.17 1.17
CA LEU A 20 -22.04 -6.53 1.41
C LEU A 20 -22.20 -5.14 2.04
N ALA A 21 -23.13 -4.32 1.56
CA ALA A 21 -23.40 -3.01 2.12
C ALA A 21 -23.86 -3.10 3.58
N SER A 22 -24.76 -4.03 3.89
CA SER A 22 -25.22 -4.28 5.26
C SER A 22 -24.08 -4.81 6.14
N TYR A 23 -23.30 -5.77 5.64
CA TYR A 23 -22.15 -6.33 6.35
C TYR A 23 -21.16 -5.24 6.80
N SER A 24 -20.84 -4.33 5.88
CA SER A 24 -19.95 -3.19 6.13
C SER A 24 -20.59 -2.13 7.04
N TYR A 25 -21.84 -1.73 6.77
CA TYR A 25 -22.50 -0.65 7.51
C TYR A 25 -22.74 -0.98 8.98
N PHE A 26 -23.09 -2.24 9.27
CA PHE A 26 -23.31 -2.70 10.64
C PHE A 26 -22.03 -3.17 11.34
N GLY A 27 -20.85 -3.04 10.70
CA GLY A 27 -19.56 -3.31 11.34
C GLY A 27 -19.30 -4.78 11.66
N PHE A 28 -19.85 -5.69 10.85
CA PHE A 28 -19.62 -7.13 11.04
C PHE A 28 -18.18 -7.55 10.67
N TYR A 29 -17.44 -6.70 9.93
CA TYR A 29 -16.01 -6.88 9.69
C TYR A 29 -15.18 -6.27 10.83
N ASN A 30 -14.31 -7.07 11.43
CA ASN A 30 -13.42 -6.58 12.48
C ASN A 30 -12.17 -5.92 11.87
N VAL A 31 -12.04 -4.60 12.05
CA VAL A 31 -10.90 -3.80 11.57
C VAL A 31 -9.79 -3.64 12.61
N ALA A 32 -9.84 -4.37 13.72
CA ALA A 32 -8.81 -4.29 14.76
C ALA A 32 -7.44 -4.71 14.20
N ALA A 33 -6.42 -3.88 14.41
CA ALA A 33 -5.05 -4.16 13.96
C ALA A 33 -4.45 -5.46 14.54
N SER A 34 -5.00 -5.96 15.65
CA SER A 34 -4.62 -7.25 16.23
C SER A 34 -5.12 -8.45 15.44
N GLU A 35 -6.22 -8.29 14.69
CA GLU A 35 -6.81 -9.34 13.86
C GLU A 35 -6.22 -9.33 12.44
N PRO A 36 -5.91 -10.49 11.86
CA PRO A 36 -5.52 -10.57 10.47
C PRO A 36 -6.74 -10.36 9.57
N ASP A 37 -6.57 -9.58 8.50
CA ASP A 37 -7.56 -9.53 7.43
C ASP A 37 -7.76 -10.93 6.81
N LEU A 38 -8.98 -11.17 6.32
CA LEU A 38 -9.27 -12.36 5.51
C LEU A 38 -8.30 -12.42 4.32
N ASP A 39 -7.84 -13.62 3.96
CA ASP A 39 -6.83 -13.81 2.91
C ASP A 39 -7.22 -13.13 1.58
N PHE A 40 -8.51 -13.19 1.22
CA PHE A 40 -9.03 -12.52 0.03
C PHE A 40 -8.96 -10.98 0.13
N VAL A 41 -9.23 -10.41 1.30
CA VAL A 41 -9.16 -8.96 1.53
C VAL A 41 -7.71 -8.50 1.43
N ARG A 42 -6.80 -9.18 2.12
CA ARG A 42 -5.36 -8.90 2.07
C ARG A 42 -4.82 -8.98 0.64
N TRP A 43 -5.10 -10.09 -0.05
CA TRP A 43 -4.70 -10.28 -1.46
C TRP A 43 -5.26 -9.18 -2.37
N SER A 44 -6.53 -8.80 -2.20
CA SER A 44 -7.15 -7.74 -3.00
C SER A 44 -6.46 -6.40 -2.78
N LEU A 45 -6.21 -6.01 -1.54
CA LEU A 45 -5.54 -4.75 -1.20
C LEU A 45 -4.10 -4.70 -1.75
N GLU A 46 -3.35 -5.78 -1.60
CA GLU A 46 -1.99 -5.88 -2.14
C GLU A 46 -1.97 -5.82 -3.67
N THR A 47 -2.88 -6.54 -4.32
CA THR A 47 -3.00 -6.57 -5.79
C THR A 47 -3.39 -5.20 -6.33
N VAL A 48 -4.38 -4.55 -5.72
CA VAL A 48 -4.81 -3.19 -6.13
C VAL A 48 -3.68 -2.18 -5.93
N ARG A 49 -2.97 -2.24 -4.79
CA ARG A 49 -1.81 -1.37 -4.53
C ARG A 49 -0.75 -1.54 -5.60
N ASN A 50 -0.29 -2.76 -5.86
CA ASN A 50 0.78 -3.03 -6.80
C ASN A 50 0.39 -2.60 -8.23
N ASN A 51 -0.82 -2.95 -8.69
CA ASN A 51 -1.32 -2.54 -10.00
C ASN A 51 -1.51 -1.02 -10.11
N SER A 52 -1.85 -0.34 -9.01
CA SER A 52 -1.97 1.12 -8.98
C SER A 52 -0.60 1.79 -9.11
N ILE A 53 0.41 1.29 -8.39
CA ILE A 53 1.79 1.80 -8.49
C ILE A 53 2.27 1.67 -9.94
N GLU A 54 2.22 0.46 -10.51
CA GLU A 54 2.62 0.20 -11.91
C GLU A 54 1.89 1.14 -12.89
N ARG A 55 0.58 1.34 -12.69
CA ARG A 55 -0.22 2.17 -13.59
C ARG A 55 0.09 3.67 -13.51
N HIS A 56 0.51 4.18 -12.35
CA HIS A 56 0.64 5.62 -12.10
C HIS A 56 2.08 6.09 -11.93
N ALA A 57 3.03 5.18 -11.73
CA ALA A 57 4.44 5.51 -11.55
C ALA A 57 4.99 6.38 -12.69
N GLY A 58 4.48 6.16 -13.91
CA GLY A 58 4.92 6.89 -15.09
C GLY A 58 6.36 6.52 -15.38
N HIS A 59 6.58 5.34 -15.97
CA HIS A 59 7.91 4.90 -16.36
C HIS A 59 8.54 6.00 -17.26
N ASN A 60 9.83 6.30 -17.03
CA ASN A 60 10.60 7.47 -17.51
C ASN A 60 10.66 8.70 -16.57
N VAL A 61 10.77 8.48 -15.26
CA VAL A 61 11.24 9.54 -14.35
C VAL A 61 12.72 9.80 -14.62
N THR A 62 13.07 11.02 -15.02
CA THR A 62 14.46 11.45 -15.18
C THR A 62 14.84 12.34 -14.02
N THR A 63 15.92 11.99 -13.33
CA THR A 63 16.55 12.88 -12.37
C THR A 63 17.57 13.77 -13.10
N ASP A 64 17.62 15.04 -12.71
CA ASP A 64 18.62 16.00 -13.18
C ASP A 64 20.01 15.75 -12.58
N ARG A 65 20.05 14.97 -11.49
CA ARG A 65 21.27 14.56 -10.77
C ARG A 65 21.30 13.05 -10.54
N SER A 66 22.49 12.48 -10.48
CA SER A 66 22.67 11.06 -10.13
C SER A 66 22.23 10.80 -8.69
N LEU A 67 21.56 9.66 -8.44
CA LEU A 67 21.23 9.21 -7.09
C LEU A 67 22.48 8.77 -6.30
N ASP A 68 23.59 8.51 -6.99
CA ASP A 68 24.89 8.20 -6.38
C ASP A 68 25.69 9.46 -5.99
N ASP A 69 25.17 10.66 -6.26
CA ASP A 69 25.83 11.91 -5.86
C ASP A 69 25.87 12.02 -4.33
N PRO A 70 27.07 12.16 -3.71
CA PRO A 70 27.20 12.24 -2.25
C PRO A 70 26.35 13.34 -1.60
N GLU A 71 26.11 14.47 -2.29
CA GLU A 71 25.26 15.52 -1.77
C GLU A 71 23.77 15.12 -1.81
N MET A 72 23.33 14.43 -2.85
CA MET A 72 21.97 13.88 -2.97
C MET A 72 21.72 12.85 -1.86
N ILE A 73 22.65 11.92 -1.65
CA ILE A 73 22.56 10.91 -0.58
C ILE A 73 22.46 11.58 0.79
N ARG A 74 23.32 12.57 1.07
CA ARG A 74 23.31 13.30 2.35
C ARG A 74 21.98 14.02 2.57
N THR A 75 21.48 14.69 1.53
CA THR A 75 20.22 15.45 1.61
C THR A 75 19.02 14.51 1.77
N GLY A 76 18.96 13.43 1.00
CA GLY A 76 17.94 12.40 1.13
C GLY A 76 17.95 11.74 2.50
N GLY A 77 19.13 11.45 3.06
CA GLY A 77 19.24 10.93 4.43
C GLY A 77 18.76 11.92 5.50
N HIS A 78 18.95 13.23 5.29
CA HIS A 78 18.39 14.25 6.17
C HIS A 78 16.86 14.27 6.09
N HIS A 79 16.28 14.34 4.88
CA HIS A 79 14.83 14.30 4.70
C HIS A 79 14.22 13.03 5.28
N TYR A 80 14.84 11.87 5.03
CA TYR A 80 14.40 10.58 5.58
C TYR A 80 14.26 10.59 7.11
N LYS A 81 15.15 11.32 7.79
CA LYS A 81 15.11 11.48 9.23
C LYS A 81 14.10 12.55 9.66
N GLU A 82 14.17 13.74 9.08
CA GLU A 82 13.35 14.90 9.50
C GLU A 82 11.87 14.73 9.17
N GLU A 83 11.53 14.07 8.06
CA GLU A 83 10.15 13.75 7.69
C GLU A 83 9.61 12.53 8.44
N GLY A 84 10.44 11.91 9.30
CA GLY A 84 10.00 10.85 10.21
C GLY A 84 9.88 9.46 9.57
N CYS A 85 10.34 9.25 8.34
CA CYS A 85 10.38 7.93 7.70
C CYS A 85 11.13 6.92 8.58
N VAL A 86 12.20 7.36 9.23
CA VAL A 86 13.00 6.58 10.19
C VAL A 86 12.19 6.03 11.37
N ASN A 87 11.10 6.69 11.78
CA ASN A 87 10.28 6.23 12.90
C ASN A 87 9.52 4.94 12.54
N CYS A 88 9.06 4.82 11.29
CA CYS A 88 8.33 3.66 10.82
C CYS A 88 9.24 2.58 10.26
N HIS A 89 10.26 2.95 9.49
CA HIS A 89 11.09 2.02 8.73
C HIS A 89 12.46 1.76 9.38
N GLY A 90 12.84 2.51 10.40
CA GLY A 90 14.18 2.44 10.99
C GLY A 90 15.24 3.03 10.06
N GLY A 91 16.51 2.76 10.36
CA GLY A 91 17.65 3.20 9.55
C GLY A 91 18.91 2.44 9.96
N PRO A 92 20.08 2.77 9.37
CA PRO A 92 21.34 2.13 9.76
C PRO A 92 21.61 2.27 11.26
N GLY A 93 21.57 1.15 11.99
CA GLY A 93 21.73 1.11 13.45
C GLY A 93 20.53 1.64 14.26
N ILE A 94 19.41 1.98 13.60
CA ILE A 94 18.21 2.53 14.22
C ILE A 94 17.05 1.56 14.01
N SER A 95 16.51 1.02 15.09
CA SER A 95 15.29 0.20 15.02
C SER A 95 14.05 1.07 14.79
N PRO A 96 13.02 0.57 14.08
CA PRO A 96 11.71 1.20 14.05
C PRO A 96 11.17 1.47 15.44
N ALA A 97 10.40 2.55 15.58
CA ALA A 97 9.72 2.89 16.81
C ALA A 97 8.77 1.78 17.27
N GLU A 98 8.47 1.72 18.57
CA GLU A 98 7.68 0.62 19.15
C GLU A 98 6.28 0.51 18.53
N PHE A 99 5.65 1.65 18.22
CA PHE A 99 4.34 1.65 17.57
C PHE A 99 4.37 1.04 16.16
N ALA A 100 5.47 1.23 15.42
CA ALA A 100 5.62 0.74 14.05
C ALA A 100 5.76 -0.78 13.99
N LYS A 101 6.28 -1.40 15.06
CA LYS A 101 6.41 -2.87 15.14
C LYS A 101 5.07 -3.59 15.15
N ASN A 102 4.01 -2.91 15.60
CA ASN A 102 2.66 -3.44 15.72
C ASN A 102 1.71 -2.97 14.61
N MET A 103 2.20 -2.18 13.64
CA MET A 103 1.43 -1.78 12.48
C MET A 103 1.13 -2.99 11.58
N ARG A 104 -0.06 -2.97 10.97
CA ARG A 104 -0.46 -3.94 9.94
C ARG A 104 -0.95 -3.19 8.69
N PRO A 105 -0.35 -3.45 7.50
CA PRO A 105 0.85 -4.27 7.31
C PRO A 105 2.07 -3.67 8.03
N LYS A 106 3.02 -4.53 8.39
CA LYS A 106 4.26 -4.09 9.04
C LYS A 106 5.06 -3.22 8.05
N PRO A 107 5.56 -2.03 8.47
CA PRO A 107 6.44 -1.24 7.64
C PRO A 107 7.63 -2.08 7.15
N PRO A 108 7.87 -2.16 5.84
CA PRO A 108 8.96 -2.97 5.29
C PRO A 108 10.32 -2.36 5.62
N ASP A 109 11.35 -3.21 5.58
CA ASP A 109 12.74 -2.76 5.55
C ASP A 109 13.04 -2.14 4.18
N LEU A 110 13.22 -0.81 4.17
CA LEU A 110 13.43 -0.05 2.95
C LEU A 110 14.75 -0.39 2.25
N THR A 111 15.75 -0.89 2.98
CA THR A 111 17.03 -1.33 2.38
C THR A 111 16.87 -2.57 1.50
N ARG A 112 15.78 -3.33 1.68
CA ARG A 112 15.47 -4.51 0.90
C ARG A 112 14.43 -4.23 -0.18
N ILE A 113 13.31 -3.60 0.19
CA ILE A 113 12.20 -3.42 -0.75
C ILE A 113 12.50 -2.38 -1.82
N ALA A 114 13.36 -1.38 -1.53
CA ALA A 114 13.70 -0.40 -2.54
C ALA A 114 14.47 -1.03 -3.72
N ALA A 115 15.23 -2.10 -3.48
CA ALA A 115 15.95 -2.81 -4.54
C ALA A 115 15.04 -3.64 -5.47
N THR A 116 13.75 -3.81 -5.12
CA THR A 116 12.79 -4.56 -5.95
C THR A 116 11.89 -3.67 -6.80
N LEU A 117 12.02 -2.35 -6.68
CA LEU A 117 11.21 -1.36 -7.35
C LEU A 117 12.09 -0.52 -8.27
N ASP A 118 11.53 -0.04 -9.38
CA ASP A 118 12.22 0.95 -10.19
C ASP A 118 12.13 2.37 -9.59
N ASP A 119 12.96 3.30 -10.06
CA ASP A 119 13.01 4.66 -9.52
C ASP A 119 11.68 5.42 -9.70
N ALA A 120 10.91 5.12 -10.74
CA ALA A 120 9.62 5.77 -10.98
C ALA A 120 8.57 5.27 -9.99
N GLU A 121 8.54 3.96 -9.72
CA GLU A 121 7.70 3.34 -8.70
C GLU A 121 8.05 3.88 -7.31
N LEU A 122 9.33 3.91 -6.95
CA LEU A 122 9.80 4.45 -5.68
C LEU A 122 9.41 5.91 -5.50
N TYR A 123 9.65 6.72 -6.52
CA TYR A 123 9.29 8.13 -6.48
C TYR A 123 7.77 8.33 -6.36
N TRP A 124 6.97 7.53 -7.07
CA TRP A 124 5.51 7.58 -6.94
C TRP A 124 5.03 7.22 -5.53
N ILE A 125 5.56 6.14 -4.95
CA ILE A 125 5.23 5.71 -3.60
C ILE A 125 5.59 6.81 -2.61
N VAL A 126 6.82 7.31 -2.63
CA VAL A 126 7.29 8.32 -1.67
C VAL A 126 6.50 9.63 -1.80
N ARG A 127 6.18 10.07 -3.02
CA ARG A 127 5.42 11.30 -3.26
C ARG A 127 3.96 11.23 -2.80
N THR A 128 3.40 10.02 -2.70
CA THR A 128 1.99 9.80 -2.33
C THR A 128 1.81 9.20 -0.94
N ALA A 129 2.91 9.00 -0.21
CA ALA A 129 2.95 8.42 1.12
C ALA A 129 2.49 9.40 2.22
#